data_AF-A0A941RP88-F1
#
_entry.id   AF-A0A941RP88-F1
#
_cell.length_a   1.000
_cell.length_b   1.000
_cell.length_c   1.000
_cell.angle_alpha   90.00
_cell.angle_beta   90.00
_cell.angle_gamma   90.00
#
_symmetry.space_group_name_H-M   'P 1'
#
loop_
_entity.id
_entity.type
_entity.pdbx_description
1 polymer ?
#
loop_
_entity_poly.entity_id
_entity_poly.type
_entity_poly.pdbx_seq_one_letter_code
_entity_poly.pdbx_strand_id
1 'polypeptide(L)'
;MEKNKISNAMRALWMVLITSLAAPFFAGLIFVGLQFLGPATNFLLPPHGGEAIGDVAVDAFVWSALPATVAALGLTPFVLQNGTYPWLHAAVAGVLGFMAGVIIFPFHAGPAMPFLAFLAGLLAIGMRALLIAGGILREEA
;
A
#
# COMPACT_ATOMS: atom_id res chain seq x y z
N MET A 1 -2.32 3.42 37.68
CA MET A 1 -3.34 3.11 36.67
C MET A 1 -2.60 2.79 35.38
N GLU A 2 -2.21 1.53 35.17
CA GLU A 2 -1.51 1.12 33.95
C GLU A 2 -2.47 1.31 32.76
N LYS A 3 -2.21 2.32 31.93
CA LYS A 3 -2.86 2.46 30.62
C LYS A 3 -2.60 1.15 29.86
N ASN A 4 -3.68 0.44 29.51
CA ASN A 4 -3.70 -0.71 28.60
C ASN A 4 -2.63 -0.59 27.52
N LYS A 5 -1.48 -1.24 27.71
CA LYS A 5 -0.45 -1.35 26.66
C LYS A 5 -1.04 -2.25 25.59
N ILE A 6 -1.42 -1.66 24.46
CA ILE A 6 -1.91 -2.42 23.29
C ILE A 6 -0.92 -3.54 23.00
N SER A 7 -1.41 -4.79 23.05
CA SER A 7 -0.61 -5.99 22.81
C SER A 7 -0.09 -6.02 21.37
N ASN A 8 1.07 -6.65 21.15
CA ASN A 8 1.63 -6.76 19.80
C ASN A 8 0.69 -7.48 18.82
N ALA A 9 -0.10 -8.44 19.30
CA ALA A 9 -1.14 -9.09 18.52
C ALA A 9 -2.22 -8.11 18.04
N MET A 10 -2.70 -7.24 18.93
CA MET A 10 -3.67 -6.19 18.58
C MET A 10 -3.07 -5.17 17.61
N ARG A 11 -1.78 -4.81 17.77
CA ARG A 11 -1.06 -3.94 16.83
C ARG A 11 -0.96 -4.56 15.44
N ALA A 12 -0.62 -5.84 15.37
CA ALA A 12 -0.52 -6.57 14.11
C ALA A 12 -1.88 -6.64 13.39
N LEU A 13 -2.95 -6.95 14.13
CA LEU A 13 -4.30 -6.97 13.60
C LEU A 13 -4.70 -5.61 13.02
N TRP A 14 -4.54 -4.53 13.79
CA TRP A 14 -4.87 -3.19 13.32
C TRP A 14 -3.99 -2.74 12.16
N MET A 15 -2.70 -3.08 12.17
CA MET A 15 -1.80 -2.81 11.05
C MET A 15 -2.31 -3.47 9.78
N VAL A 16 -2.71 -4.75 9.84
CA VAL A 16 -3.25 -5.47 8.68
C VAL A 16 -4.53 -4.81 8.20
N LEU A 17 -5.51 -4.60 9.08
CA LEU A 17 -6.81 -4.02 8.71
C LEU A 17 -6.67 -2.62 8.10
N ILE A 18 -5.87 -1.75 8.71
CA ILE A 18 -5.65 -0.39 8.23
C ILE A 18 -4.90 -0.40 6.91
N THR A 19 -3.83 -1.20 6.78
CA THR A 19 -3.03 -1.25 5.55
C THR A 19 -3.85 -1.82 4.39
N SER A 20 -4.65 -2.86 4.62
CA SER A 20 -5.55 -3.46 3.65
C SER A 20 -6.65 -2.53 3.14
N LEU A 21 -6.97 -1.43 3.85
CA LEU A 21 -8.03 -0.50 3.47
C LEU A 21 -7.49 0.86 3.00
N ALA A 22 -6.57 1.44 3.76
CA ALA A 22 -6.05 2.76 3.50
C ALA A 22 -5.04 2.77 2.34
N ALA A 23 -4.19 1.74 2.20
CA ALA A 23 -3.27 1.70 1.06
C ALA A 23 -4.03 1.65 -0.28
N PRO A 24 -5.07 0.81 -0.45
CA PRO A 24 -5.88 0.84 -1.66
C PRO A 24 -6.57 2.17 -1.94
N PHE A 25 -7.06 2.85 -0.89
CA PHE A 25 -7.64 4.18 -1.01
C PHE A 25 -6.63 5.18 -1.60
N PHE A 26 -5.41 5.23 -1.06
CA PHE A 26 -4.36 6.09 -1.57
C PHE A 26 -3.87 5.66 -2.96
N ALA A 27 -3.85 4.37 -3.27
CA ALA A 27 -3.52 3.88 -4.61
C ALA A 27 -4.53 4.40 -5.65
N GLY A 28 -5.83 4.37 -5.33
CA GLY A 28 -6.88 4.98 -6.15
C GLY A 28 -6.66 6.48 -6.37
N LEU A 29 -6.36 7.23 -5.31
CA LEU A 29 -6.06 8.67 -5.42
C LEU A 29 -4.82 8.96 -6.27
N ILE A 30 -3.75 8.16 -6.12
CA ILE A 30 -2.54 8.28 -6.94
C ILE A 30 -2.89 8.03 -8.41
N PHE A 31 -3.69 7.00 -8.70
CA PHE A 31 -4.06 6.66 -10.08
C PHE A 31 -4.92 7.77 -10.73
N VAL A 32 -5.86 8.34 -9.98
CA VAL A 32 -6.62 9.53 -10.40
C VAL A 32 -5.68 10.72 -10.67
N GLY A 33 -4.74 10.98 -9.76
CA GLY A 33 -3.74 12.04 -9.94
C GLY A 33 -2.89 11.85 -11.19
N LEU A 34 -2.48 10.61 -11.49
CA LEU A 34 -1.72 10.28 -12.68
C LEU A 34 -2.52 10.50 -13.98
N GLN A 35 -3.84 10.36 -13.95
CA GLN A 35 -4.70 10.69 -15.10
C GLN A 35 -4.80 12.20 -15.36
N PHE A 36 -4.91 13.03 -14.31
CA PHE A 36 -4.86 14.49 -14.48
C PHE A 36 -3.52 14.97 -15.03
N LEU A 37 -2.44 14.22 -14.76
CA LEU A 37 -1.11 14.44 -15.31
C LEU A 37 -0.89 13.79 -16.69
N GLY A 38 -1.94 13.23 -17.29
CA GLY A 38 -1.94 12.45 -18.54
C GLY A 38 -1.01 12.97 -19.64
N PRO A 39 -0.99 14.27 -20.00
CA PRO A 39 -0.09 14.79 -21.04
C PRO A 39 1.40 14.52 -20.73
N ALA A 40 1.77 14.47 -19.46
CA ALA A 40 3.12 14.20 -18.99
C ALA A 40 3.36 12.71 -18.64
N THR A 41 2.33 11.90 -18.44
CA THR A 41 2.44 10.50 -17.97
C THR A 41 2.02 9.45 -18.99
N ASN A 42 1.55 9.84 -20.19
CA ASN A 42 1.11 8.95 -21.27
C ASN A 42 2.19 7.95 -21.76
N PHE A 43 3.48 8.23 -21.51
CA PHE A 43 4.56 7.29 -21.82
C PHE A 43 4.70 6.15 -20.76
N LEU A 44 4.10 6.33 -19.59
CA LEU A 44 4.06 5.37 -18.49
C LEU A 44 2.74 4.61 -18.50
N LEU A 45 1.61 5.31 -18.55
CA LEU A 45 0.27 4.70 -18.45
C LEU A 45 -0.54 4.98 -19.71
N PRO A 46 -1.22 3.96 -20.29
CA PRO A 46 -2.14 4.18 -21.39
C PRO A 46 -3.25 5.18 -20.98
N PRO A 47 -3.64 6.12 -21.86
CA PRO A 47 -4.75 7.01 -21.59
C PRO A 47 -6.05 6.20 -21.49
N HIS A 48 -6.76 6.30 -20.37
CA HIS A 48 -8.09 5.71 -20.16
C HIS A 48 -9.15 6.66 -20.73
N GLY A 49 -9.06 6.93 -22.03
CA GLY A 49 -9.92 7.88 -22.71
C GLY A 49 -11.38 7.43 -22.68
N GLY A 50 -12.22 8.13 -21.92
CA GLY A 50 -13.68 7.95 -21.92
C GLY A 50 -14.29 7.27 -20.70
N GLU A 51 -13.48 6.77 -19.76
CA GLU A 51 -13.98 6.24 -18.48
C GLU A 51 -14.26 7.35 -17.46
N ALA A 52 -15.27 7.17 -16.62
CA ALA A 52 -15.52 8.10 -15.53
C ALA A 52 -14.40 7.99 -14.48
N ILE A 53 -13.88 9.13 -14.02
CA ILE A 53 -12.77 9.20 -13.04
C ILE A 53 -13.07 8.37 -11.77
N GLY A 54 -14.34 8.31 -11.36
CA GLY A 54 -14.78 7.49 -10.23
C GLY A 54 -14.57 5.99 -10.43
N ASP A 55 -14.87 5.48 -11.63
CA ASP A 55 -14.74 4.06 -11.95
C ASP A 55 -13.27 3.63 -11.95
N VAL A 56 -12.40 4.46 -12.51
CA VAL A 56 -10.94 4.25 -12.49
C VAL A 56 -10.41 4.19 -11.05
N ALA A 57 -10.87 5.10 -10.19
CA ALA A 57 -10.45 5.12 -8.79
C ALA A 57 -10.87 3.83 -8.06
N VAL A 58 -12.08 3.35 -8.34
CA VAL A 58 -12.64 2.11 -7.77
C VAL A 58 -11.86 0.90 -8.29
N ASP A 59 -11.55 0.82 -9.58
CA ASP A 59 -10.79 -0.29 -10.14
C ASP A 59 -9.38 -0.37 -9.56
N ALA A 60 -8.69 0.78 -9.43
CA ALA A 60 -7.39 0.85 -8.78
C ALA A 60 -7.46 0.44 -7.30
N PHE A 61 -8.52 0.84 -6.59
CA PHE A 61 -8.78 0.42 -5.21
C PHE A 61 -8.97 -1.10 -5.10
N VAL A 62 -9.87 -1.67 -5.91
CA VAL A 62 -10.21 -3.10 -5.88
C VAL A 62 -8.98 -3.94 -6.22
N TRP A 63 -8.24 -3.55 -7.26
CA TRP A 63 -7.04 -4.28 -7.67
C TRP A 63 -5.93 -4.22 -6.61
N SER A 64 -5.72 -3.07 -5.97
CA SER A 64 -4.65 -2.87 -4.98
C SER A 64 -4.94 -3.47 -3.60
N ALA A 65 -6.20 -3.85 -3.32
CA ALA A 65 -6.59 -4.45 -2.04
C ALA A 65 -5.84 -5.76 -1.72
N LEU A 66 -5.70 -6.66 -2.70
CA LEU A 66 -4.95 -7.90 -2.50
C LEU A 66 -3.45 -7.64 -2.28
N PRO A 67 -2.74 -6.91 -3.16
CA PRO A 67 -1.34 -6.52 -2.96
C PRO A 67 -1.07 -5.90 -1.58
N ALA A 68 -1.91 -4.96 -1.16
CA ALA A 68 -1.78 -4.28 0.12
C ALA A 68 -1.93 -5.26 1.29
N THR A 69 -2.88 -6.19 1.18
CA THR A 69 -3.09 -7.23 2.19
C THR A 69 -1.90 -8.19 2.26
N VAL A 70 -1.37 -8.62 1.12
CA VAL A 70 -0.18 -9.49 1.06
C VAL A 70 1.03 -8.79 1.69
N ALA A 71 1.25 -7.51 1.38
CA ALA A 71 2.31 -6.71 1.98
C ALA A 71 2.16 -6.65 3.52
N ALA A 72 0.94 -6.38 4.00
CA ALA A 72 0.66 -6.29 5.43
C ALA A 72 0.83 -7.63 6.16
N LEU A 73 0.39 -8.73 5.55
CA LEU A 73 0.61 -10.07 6.08
C LEU A 73 2.11 -10.41 6.15
N GLY A 74 2.89 -10.03 5.14
CA GLY A 74 4.35 -10.17 5.16
C GLY A 74 5.03 -9.42 6.32
N LEU A 75 4.45 -8.32 6.80
CA LEU A 75 4.95 -7.52 7.91
C LEU A 75 4.48 -8.01 9.29
N THR A 76 3.47 -8.89 9.34
CA THR A 76 2.84 -9.36 10.57
C THR A 76 3.83 -10.00 11.56
N PRO A 77 4.75 -10.89 11.15
CA PRO A 77 5.71 -11.50 12.08
C PRO A 77 6.57 -10.46 12.81
N PHE A 78 7.00 -9.39 12.13
CA PHE A 78 7.81 -8.33 12.71
C PHE A 78 7.04 -7.53 13.76
N VAL A 79 5.77 -7.21 13.49
CA VAL A 79 4.90 -6.52 14.46
C VAL A 79 4.60 -7.41 15.67
N LEU A 80 4.37 -8.70 15.48
CA LEU A 80 4.14 -9.62 16.59
C LEU A 80 5.36 -9.70 17.53
N GLN A 81 6.57 -9.77 16.98
CA GLN A 81 7.81 -9.86 17.75
C GLN A 81 8.20 -8.53 18.40
N ASN A 82 8.20 -7.43 17.64
CA ASN A 82 8.82 -6.17 18.06
C ASN A 82 7.80 -5.04 18.31
N GLY A 83 6.54 -5.22 17.93
CA GLY A 83 5.52 -4.15 17.96
C GLY A 83 5.73 -3.06 16.91
N THR A 84 6.72 -3.22 16.02
CA THR A 84 7.08 -2.30 14.93
C THR A 84 7.96 -3.01 13.87
N TYR A 85 8.33 -2.29 12.82
CA TYR A 85 9.27 -2.73 11.77
C TYR A 85 9.97 -1.52 11.11
N PRO A 86 11.13 -1.69 10.46
CA PRO A 86 11.82 -0.63 9.72
C PRO A 86 11.11 -0.13 8.48
N TRP A 87 11.37 1.13 8.12
CA TRP A 87 10.88 1.71 6.87
C TRP A 87 11.30 0.86 5.65
N LEU A 88 12.50 0.26 5.69
CA LEU A 88 12.98 -0.60 4.61
C LEU A 88 12.15 -1.89 4.50
N HIS A 89 11.72 -2.47 5.62
CA HIS A 89 10.83 -3.64 5.59
C HIS A 89 9.48 -3.27 4.99
N ALA A 90 8.96 -2.08 5.32
CA ALA A 90 7.73 -1.56 4.73
C ALA A 90 7.86 -1.43 3.20
N ALA A 91 8.96 -0.81 2.73
CA ALA A 91 9.23 -0.63 1.31
C ALA A 91 9.29 -1.96 0.56
N VAL A 92 10.06 -2.92 1.09
CA VAL A 92 10.21 -4.26 0.52
C VAL A 92 8.88 -5.00 0.50
N ALA A 93 8.12 -4.96 1.59
CA ALA A 93 6.80 -5.59 1.66
C ALA A 93 5.82 -4.99 0.64
N GLY A 94 5.83 -3.66 0.45
CA GLY A 94 5.01 -2.99 -0.58
C GLY A 94 5.37 -3.44 -2.00
N VAL A 95 6.66 -3.46 -2.34
CA VAL A 95 7.15 -3.93 -3.65
C VAL A 95 6.79 -5.41 -3.88
N LEU A 96 7.05 -6.28 -2.89
CA LEU A 96 6.76 -7.71 -3.01
C LEU A 96 5.25 -7.98 -3.06
N GLY A 97 4.44 -7.24 -2.30
CA GLY A 97 2.98 -7.31 -2.34
C GLY A 97 2.43 -6.91 -3.70
N PHE A 98 2.95 -5.82 -4.29
CA PHE A 98 2.62 -5.43 -5.66
C PHE A 98 2.99 -6.53 -6.67
N MET A 99 4.21 -7.05 -6.60
CA MET A 99 4.65 -8.12 -7.51
C MET A 99 3.81 -9.39 -7.37
N ALA A 100 3.45 -9.78 -6.16
CA ALA A 100 2.53 -10.89 -5.91
C ALA A 100 1.16 -10.63 -6.56
N GLY A 101 0.65 -9.41 -6.43
CA GLY A 101 -0.56 -8.95 -7.10
C GLY A 101 -0.52 -9.13 -8.61
N VAL A 102 0.55 -8.69 -9.26
CA VAL A 102 0.69 -8.79 -10.72
C VAL A 102 0.82 -10.23 -11.19
N ILE A 103 1.47 -11.10 -10.41
CA ILE A 103 1.57 -12.53 -10.72
C ILE A 103 0.20 -13.22 -10.62
N ILE A 104 -0.60 -12.88 -9.60
CA ILE A 104 -1.90 -13.52 -9.35
C ILE A 104 -2.98 -12.97 -10.29
N PHE A 105 -2.99 -11.65 -10.50
CA PHE A 105 -3.93 -10.95 -11.37
C PHE A 105 -3.16 -10.28 -12.50
N PRO A 106 -3.22 -10.82 -13.74
CA PRO A 106 -2.45 -10.29 -14.86
C PRO A 106 -2.74 -8.81 -15.10
N PHE A 107 -1.79 -7.96 -14.67
CA PHE A 107 -1.88 -6.52 -14.79
C PHE A 107 -1.00 -6.06 -15.95
N HIS A 108 -1.63 -5.63 -17.03
CA HIS A 108 -0.94 -5.23 -18.26
C HIS A 108 -0.45 -3.77 -18.16
N ALA A 109 0.52 -3.50 -17.29
CA ALA A 109 1.15 -2.18 -17.16
C ALA A 109 2.38 -1.96 -18.04
N GLY A 110 2.84 -2.98 -18.77
CA GLY A 110 3.97 -2.88 -19.70
C GLY A 110 5.19 -2.18 -19.06
N PRO A 111 5.69 -1.06 -19.64
CA PRO A 111 6.89 -0.37 -19.15
C PRO A 111 6.70 0.38 -17.81
N ALA A 112 5.46 0.63 -17.35
CA ALA A 112 5.23 1.30 -16.06
C ALA A 112 5.41 0.39 -14.84
N MET A 113 5.56 -0.91 -15.05
CA MET A 113 5.67 -1.90 -13.97
C MET A 113 6.71 -1.56 -12.89
N PRO A 114 7.97 -1.19 -13.22
CA PRO A 114 8.96 -0.82 -12.21
C PRO A 114 8.59 0.45 -11.43
N PHE A 115 7.98 1.42 -12.10
CA PHE A 115 7.55 2.67 -11.48
C PHE A 115 6.39 2.44 -10.50
N LEU A 116 5.40 1.63 -10.89
CA LEU A 116 4.28 1.27 -10.02
C LEU A 116 4.72 0.44 -8.81
N ALA A 117 5.67 -0.48 -8.99
CA ALA A 117 6.28 -1.22 -7.89
C ALA A 117 7.00 -0.28 -6.91
N PHE A 118 7.74 0.70 -7.42
CA PHE A 118 8.38 1.73 -6.61
C PHE A 118 7.35 2.58 -5.84
N LEU A 119 6.27 3.01 -6.49
CA LEU A 119 5.16 3.73 -5.84
C LEU A 119 4.51 2.88 -4.74
N ALA A 120 4.33 1.57 -4.94
CA ALA A 120 3.81 0.68 -3.91
C ALA A 120 4.75 0.62 -2.68
N GLY A 121 6.06 0.61 -2.90
CA GLY A 121 7.06 0.70 -1.83
C GLY A 121 6.96 2.03 -1.06
N LEU A 122 6.85 3.16 -1.77
CA LEU A 122 6.65 4.47 -1.14
C LEU A 122 5.35 4.56 -0.35
N LEU A 123 4.28 4.01 -0.91
CA LEU A 123 2.98 3.96 -0.25
C LEU A 123 3.04 3.14 1.04
N ALA A 124 3.73 2.00 1.04
CA ALA A 124 3.92 1.19 2.24
C ALA A 124 4.75 1.91 3.32
N ILE A 125 5.77 2.70 2.93
CA ILE A 125 6.48 3.60 3.86
C ILE A 125 5.52 4.65 4.44
N GLY A 126 4.68 5.26 3.60
CA GLY A 126 3.67 6.23 4.05
C GLY A 126 2.66 5.61 5.03
N MET A 127 2.21 4.38 4.74
CA MET A 127 1.32 3.62 5.63
C MET A 127 1.98 3.34 6.97
N ARG A 128 3.26 2.96 6.99
CA ARG A 128 4.01 2.81 8.24
C ARG A 128 4.03 4.11 9.04
N ALA A 129 4.31 5.25 8.40
CA ALA A 129 4.32 6.54 9.09
C ALA A 129 2.94 6.88 9.68
N LEU A 130 1.86 6.62 8.94
CA LEU A 130 0.48 6.80 9.40
C LEU A 130 0.17 5.90 10.62
N LEU A 131 0.62 4.65 10.60
CA LEU A 131 0.40 3.71 11.69
C LEU A 131 1.18 4.07 12.97
N ILE A 132 2.39 4.64 12.83
CA ILE A 132 3.17 5.17 13.96
C ILE A 132 2.49 6.41 14.52
N ALA A 133 2.10 7.37 13.65
CA ALA A 133 1.40 8.58 14.06
C ALA A 133 0.05 8.28 14.75
N GLY A 134 -0.66 7.24 14.30
CA GLY A 134 -1.88 6.73 14.93
C GLY A 134 -1.67 5.93 16.22
N GLY A 135 -0.42 5.76 16.67
CA GLY A 135 -0.08 5.00 17.88
C GLY A 135 -0.24 3.47 17.76
N ILE A 136 -0.51 2.97 16.56
CA ILE A 136 -0.73 1.54 16.27
C ILE A 136 0.60 0.79 16.26
N LEU A 137 1.64 1.35 15.63
CA LEU A 137 3.00 0.82 15.72
C LEU A 137 3.81 1.60 16.75
N ARG A 138 4.86 0.98 17.29
CA ARG A 138 5.84 1.69 18.12
C ARG A 138 6.77 2.50 17.23
N GLU A 139 7.19 3.66 17.72
CA GLU A 139 8.30 4.38 17.14
C GLU A 139 9.58 3.56 17.33
N GLU A 140 10.45 3.55 16.32
CA GLU A 140 11.75 2.92 16.46
C GLU A 140 12.58 3.73 17.45
N ALA A 141 13.18 3.04 18.43
CA ALA A 141 14.12 3.63 19.37
C ALA A 141 15.50 3.81 18.71
#